data_AF-A0A3L7Q8M5-F1
#
_entry.id   AF-A0A3L7Q8M5-F1
#
_cell.length_a   1.000
_cell.length_b   1.000
_cell.length_c   1.000
_cell.angle_alpha   90.00
_cell.angle_beta   90.00
_cell.angle_gamma   90.00
#
_symmetry.space_group_name_H-M   'P 1'
#
loop_
_entity.id
_entity.type
_entity.pdbx_description
1 polymer ?
#
loop_
_entity_poly.entity_id
_entity_poly.type
_entity_poly.pdbx_seq_one_letter_code
_entity_poly.pdbx_strand_id
1 'polypeptide(L)'
;MYQVSREHASAISAVQRGLADIAVDLHYDNDPSMHGRYGPEGRRLWRTETLARISHLVEAIACHRPELYGGHVAWAAEALRARGASEADIQGHVLALCSCLSKELPDAVATSLSPFCQAATAAIADPPDHEHSLMEATAQSATLSRLVLLHLLQRDQEAAASIAVEALRGGMPLIAVYERIIAPALYEIGRMWHMQEASIADEHFCSAAMRSIVTQLRASVQAPPADGRRVLCCTVGGNFHDVGIRMVADVLEMDGWTVEFLGANVPAHEVVMSIVDSASDERRAFHLVAASASTLLSVRAAMDLADAMNAYPEAHDVPLLIGGGVFNANDGLAEAIGATASAGSLSEAVAVAARLVPAPGALKPR
;
A
#
# COMPACT_ATOMS: atom_id res chain seq x y z
N MET A 1 23.42 -5.50 6.84
CA MET A 1 22.28 -6.32 7.31
C MET A 1 21.29 -6.57 6.18
N TYR A 2 20.72 -5.53 5.57
CA TYR A 2 19.73 -5.68 4.48
C TYR A 2 20.20 -6.41 3.21
N GLN A 3 21.50 -6.37 2.86
CA GLN A 3 21.99 -7.03 1.65
C GLN A 3 21.84 -8.56 1.70
N VAL A 4 22.25 -9.20 2.79
CA VAL A 4 22.10 -10.67 2.98
C VAL A 4 20.62 -11.05 3.04
N SER A 5 19.80 -10.24 3.72
CA SER A 5 18.35 -10.46 3.75
C SER A 5 17.72 -10.39 2.36
N ARG A 6 18.16 -9.44 1.51
CA ARG A 6 17.71 -9.34 0.11
C ARG A 6 18.15 -10.52 -0.76
N GLU A 7 19.35 -11.04 -0.53
CA GLU A 7 19.83 -12.25 -1.21
C GLU A 7 18.98 -13.48 -0.82
N HIS A 8 18.68 -13.65 0.48
CA HIS A 8 17.77 -14.70 0.95
C HIS A 8 16.37 -14.56 0.34
N ALA A 9 15.80 -13.34 0.35
CA ALA A 9 14.51 -13.04 -0.26
C ALA A 9 14.49 -13.40 -1.75
N SER A 10 15.54 -13.02 -2.50
CA SER A 10 15.68 -13.32 -3.92
C SER A 10 15.79 -14.83 -4.19
N ALA A 11 16.55 -15.55 -3.37
CA ALA A 11 16.69 -17.01 -3.48
C ALA A 11 15.35 -17.72 -3.27
N ILE A 12 14.58 -17.33 -2.24
CA ILE A 12 13.25 -17.90 -1.97
C ILE A 12 12.28 -17.57 -3.12
N SER A 13 12.29 -16.33 -3.60
CA SER A 13 11.45 -15.89 -4.73
C SER A 13 11.68 -16.72 -6.00
N ALA A 14 12.92 -17.17 -6.24
CA ALA A 14 13.27 -17.97 -7.41
C ALA A 14 12.67 -19.39 -7.37
N VAL A 15 12.45 -19.95 -6.18
CA VAL A 15 11.94 -21.32 -5.98
C VAL A 15 10.52 -21.38 -5.40
N GLN A 16 9.86 -20.24 -5.21
CA GLN A 16 8.58 -20.12 -4.51
C GLN A 16 7.47 -21.07 -5.02
N ARG A 17 7.45 -21.40 -6.32
CA ARG A 17 6.44 -22.31 -6.89
C ARG A 17 6.61 -23.74 -6.37
N GLY A 18 7.84 -24.22 -6.31
CA GLY A 18 8.14 -25.55 -5.78
C GLY A 18 7.86 -25.64 -4.28
N LEU A 19 8.25 -24.60 -3.53
CA LEU A 19 7.93 -24.49 -2.11
C LEU A 19 6.40 -24.48 -1.86
N ALA A 20 5.65 -23.77 -2.70
CA ALA A 20 4.20 -23.73 -2.58
C ALA A 20 3.56 -25.10 -2.81
N ASP A 21 4.02 -25.85 -3.80
CA ASP A 21 3.52 -27.20 -4.08
C ASP A 21 3.81 -28.14 -2.90
N ILE A 22 5.05 -28.18 -2.39
CA ILE A 22 5.45 -29.02 -1.25
C ILE A 22 4.66 -28.66 0.03
N ALA A 23 4.48 -27.36 0.31
CA ALA A 23 3.74 -26.93 1.49
C ALA A 23 2.25 -27.30 1.43
N VAL A 24 1.63 -27.27 0.25
CA VAL A 24 0.23 -27.73 0.07
C VAL A 24 0.13 -29.24 0.21
N ASP A 25 1.09 -29.99 -0.34
CA ASP A 25 1.17 -31.45 -0.15
C ASP A 25 1.23 -31.78 1.34
N LEU A 26 2.16 -31.15 2.08
CA LEU A 26 2.28 -31.30 3.53
C LEU A 26 0.99 -30.93 4.29
N HIS A 27 0.30 -29.87 3.87
CA HIS A 27 -0.94 -29.46 4.52
C HIS A 27 -2.04 -30.52 4.39
N TYR A 28 -2.19 -31.13 3.20
CA TYR A 28 -3.17 -32.18 2.94
C TYR A 28 -2.76 -33.54 3.53
N ASP A 29 -1.46 -33.84 3.58
CA ASP A 29 -0.95 -35.08 4.18
C ASP A 29 -1.12 -35.08 5.71
N ASN A 30 -0.99 -33.91 6.35
CA ASN A 30 -1.21 -33.74 7.79
C ASN A 30 -2.68 -33.90 8.20
N ASP A 31 -3.63 -33.61 7.29
CA ASP A 31 -5.05 -33.87 7.50
C ASP A 31 -5.73 -34.37 6.21
N PRO A 32 -5.83 -35.70 6.02
CA PRO A 32 -6.45 -36.29 4.84
C PRO A 32 -7.92 -35.87 4.63
N SER A 33 -8.63 -35.44 5.68
CA SER A 33 -10.03 -35.02 5.57
C SER A 33 -10.22 -33.68 4.84
N MET A 34 -9.13 -32.93 4.60
CA MET A 34 -9.08 -31.77 3.71
C MET A 34 -9.64 -32.05 2.31
N HIS A 35 -9.38 -33.25 1.77
CA HIS A 35 -9.90 -33.66 0.45
C HIS A 35 -11.43 -33.66 0.41
N GLY A 36 -12.07 -34.09 1.51
CA GLY A 36 -13.52 -34.07 1.63
C GLY A 36 -14.08 -32.67 1.86
N ARG A 37 -13.41 -31.85 2.67
CA ARG A 37 -13.86 -30.48 3.00
C ARG A 37 -13.79 -29.52 1.81
N TYR A 38 -12.69 -29.53 1.06
CA TYR A 38 -12.44 -28.55 0.00
C TYR A 38 -12.64 -29.08 -1.42
N GLY A 39 -12.80 -30.40 -1.58
CA GLY A 39 -13.05 -31.02 -2.88
C GLY A 39 -11.89 -30.85 -3.88
N PRO A 40 -12.14 -31.06 -5.18
CA PRO A 40 -11.09 -31.12 -6.21
C PRO A 40 -10.38 -29.78 -6.43
N GLU A 41 -11.06 -28.64 -6.19
CA GLU A 41 -10.49 -27.30 -6.36
C GLU A 41 -9.73 -26.81 -5.11
N GLY A 42 -9.85 -27.54 -3.98
CA GLY A 42 -9.25 -27.16 -2.71
C GLY A 42 -7.74 -26.98 -2.77
N ARG A 43 -7.03 -27.88 -3.45
CA ARG A 43 -5.57 -27.76 -3.59
C ARG A 43 -5.17 -26.51 -4.36
N ARG A 44 -5.97 -26.12 -5.36
CA ARG A 44 -5.73 -24.89 -6.14
C ARG A 44 -5.90 -23.66 -5.27
N LEU A 45 -6.95 -23.61 -4.43
CA LEU A 45 -7.17 -22.55 -3.46
C LEU A 45 -5.93 -22.41 -2.54
N TRP A 46 -5.58 -23.47 -1.82
CA TRP A 46 -4.48 -23.43 -0.86
C TRP A 46 -3.13 -23.15 -1.51
N ARG A 47 -2.92 -23.58 -2.75
CA ARG A 47 -1.72 -23.22 -3.52
C ARG A 47 -1.64 -21.73 -3.82
N THR A 48 -2.74 -21.12 -4.25
CA THR A 48 -2.80 -19.67 -4.46
C THR A 48 -2.49 -18.92 -3.16
N GLU A 49 -3.07 -19.36 -2.04
CA GLU A 49 -2.79 -18.78 -0.72
C GLU A 49 -1.33 -18.96 -0.29
N THR A 50 -0.73 -20.13 -0.54
CA THR A 50 0.69 -20.36 -0.24
C THR A 50 1.59 -19.45 -1.06
N LEU A 51 1.33 -19.30 -2.36
CA LEU A 51 2.11 -18.42 -3.24
C LEU A 51 2.03 -16.96 -2.78
N ALA A 52 0.83 -16.49 -2.45
CA ALA A 52 0.63 -15.15 -1.90
C ALA A 52 1.41 -14.97 -0.60
N ARG A 53 1.33 -15.95 0.32
CA ARG A 53 2.03 -15.90 1.61
C ARG A 53 3.56 -15.93 1.46
N ILE A 54 4.10 -16.75 0.56
CA ILE A 54 5.55 -16.74 0.26
C ILE A 54 5.97 -15.39 -0.33
N SER A 55 5.16 -14.81 -1.23
CA SER A 55 5.47 -13.50 -1.81
C SER A 55 5.60 -12.42 -0.72
N HIS A 56 4.67 -12.37 0.23
CA HIS A 56 4.72 -11.42 1.34
C HIS A 56 5.85 -11.71 2.34
N LEU A 57 6.17 -12.99 2.57
CA LEU A 57 7.34 -13.39 3.36
C LEU A 57 8.64 -12.85 2.74
N VAL A 58 8.80 -12.98 1.43
CA VAL A 58 9.98 -12.49 0.69
C VAL A 58 10.17 -10.99 0.90
N GLU A 59 9.10 -10.20 0.83
CA GLU A 59 9.14 -8.76 1.06
C GLU A 59 9.52 -8.42 2.51
N ALA A 60 8.90 -9.09 3.49
CA ALA A 60 9.19 -8.89 4.89
C ALA A 60 10.64 -9.27 5.27
N ILE A 61 11.20 -10.31 4.62
CA ILE A 61 12.61 -10.69 4.75
C ILE A 61 13.50 -9.57 4.23
N ALA A 62 13.21 -9.03 3.05
CA ALA A 62 14.04 -8.03 2.41
C ALA A 62 14.23 -6.76 3.28
N CYS A 63 13.22 -6.37 4.05
CA CYS A 63 13.30 -5.29 5.02
C CYS A 63 13.61 -5.76 6.46
N HIS A 64 13.79 -7.06 6.69
CA HIS A 64 14.05 -7.65 8.01
C HIS A 64 13.02 -7.26 9.09
N ARG A 65 11.72 -7.33 8.75
CA ARG A 65 10.60 -6.96 9.64
C ARG A 65 9.59 -8.12 9.75
N PRO A 66 9.76 -9.07 10.70
CA PRO A 66 8.85 -10.19 10.90
C PRO A 66 7.39 -9.79 11.16
N GLU A 67 7.17 -8.67 11.81
CA GLU A 67 5.85 -8.11 12.10
C GLU A 67 5.03 -7.79 10.84
N LEU A 68 5.68 -7.38 9.73
CA LEU A 68 4.99 -7.16 8.45
C LEU A 68 4.39 -8.45 7.91
N TYR A 69 5.12 -9.56 8.07
CA TYR A 69 4.64 -10.86 7.66
C TYR A 69 3.53 -11.36 8.58
N GLY A 70 3.66 -11.19 9.89
CA GLY A 70 2.62 -11.51 10.87
C GLY A 70 1.31 -10.78 10.56
N GLY A 71 1.36 -9.46 10.33
CA GLY A 71 0.19 -8.65 9.96
C GLY A 71 -0.48 -9.14 8.68
N HIS A 72 0.29 -9.45 7.63
CA HIS A 72 -0.27 -10.04 6.41
C HIS A 72 -0.91 -11.42 6.65
N VAL A 73 -0.31 -12.27 7.51
CA VAL A 73 -0.87 -13.59 7.82
C VAL A 73 -2.21 -13.47 8.55
N ALA A 74 -2.33 -12.54 9.51
CA ALA A 74 -3.60 -12.24 10.17
C ALA A 74 -4.65 -11.73 9.18
N TRP A 75 -4.30 -10.74 8.35
CA TRP A 75 -5.15 -10.21 7.30
C TRP A 75 -5.66 -11.33 6.35
N ALA A 76 -4.76 -12.18 5.85
CA ALA A 76 -5.18 -13.31 5.00
C ALA A 76 -6.06 -14.33 5.74
N ALA A 77 -5.84 -14.54 7.04
CA ALA A 77 -6.67 -15.42 7.86
C ALA A 77 -8.10 -14.89 7.99
N GLU A 78 -8.31 -13.58 8.14
CA GLU A 78 -9.65 -12.98 8.16
C GLU A 78 -10.43 -13.23 6.87
N ALA A 79 -9.81 -13.01 5.71
CA ALA A 79 -10.43 -13.33 4.42
C ALA A 79 -10.78 -14.82 4.28
N LEU A 80 -9.92 -15.72 4.78
CA LEU A 80 -10.19 -17.16 4.76
C LEU A 80 -11.34 -17.55 5.69
N ARG A 81 -11.43 -16.95 6.88
CA ARG A 81 -12.57 -17.12 7.82
C ARG A 81 -13.87 -16.65 7.20
N ALA A 82 -13.87 -15.49 6.56
CA ALA A 82 -15.03 -14.96 5.85
C ALA A 82 -15.50 -15.90 4.71
N ARG A 83 -14.60 -16.71 4.16
CA ARG A 83 -14.88 -17.74 3.15
C ARG A 83 -15.21 -19.12 3.74
N GLY A 84 -15.31 -19.24 5.06
CA GLY A 84 -15.71 -20.47 5.75
C GLY A 84 -14.57 -21.46 6.02
N ALA A 85 -13.30 -21.07 5.86
CA ALA A 85 -12.18 -21.90 6.31
C ALA A 85 -12.15 -21.96 7.85
N SER A 86 -11.85 -23.14 8.41
CA SER A 86 -11.79 -23.29 9.87
C SER A 86 -10.45 -22.77 10.42
N GLU A 87 -10.42 -22.38 11.70
CA GLU A 87 -9.18 -22.00 12.39
C GLU A 87 -8.11 -23.09 12.29
N ALA A 88 -8.52 -24.36 12.42
CA ALA A 88 -7.61 -25.50 12.34
C ALA A 88 -6.96 -25.62 10.95
N ASP A 89 -7.72 -25.36 9.88
CA ASP A 89 -7.20 -25.41 8.51
C ASP A 89 -6.19 -24.26 8.28
N ILE A 90 -6.53 -23.04 8.72
CA ILE A 90 -5.66 -21.86 8.58
C ILE A 90 -4.36 -22.05 9.37
N GLN A 91 -4.45 -22.50 10.63
CA GLN A 91 -3.28 -22.77 11.46
C GLN A 91 -2.43 -23.90 10.87
N GLY A 92 -3.08 -24.99 10.43
CA GLY A 92 -2.42 -26.12 9.77
C GLY A 92 -1.67 -25.70 8.51
N HIS A 93 -2.24 -24.79 7.73
CA HIS A 93 -1.60 -24.25 6.52
C HIS A 93 -0.33 -23.47 6.82
N VAL A 94 -0.36 -22.57 7.81
CA VAL A 94 0.83 -21.81 8.22
C VAL A 94 1.90 -22.71 8.80
N LEU A 95 1.54 -23.69 9.63
CA LEU A 95 2.49 -24.66 10.17
C LEU A 95 3.12 -25.52 9.07
N ALA A 96 2.34 -25.96 8.08
CA ALA A 96 2.84 -26.71 6.93
C ALA A 96 3.85 -25.90 6.12
N LEU A 97 3.56 -24.62 5.84
CA LEU A 97 4.48 -23.73 5.16
C LEU A 97 5.78 -23.52 5.95
N CYS A 98 5.70 -23.26 7.26
CA CYS A 98 6.88 -23.10 8.10
C CYS A 98 7.73 -24.38 8.18
N SER A 99 7.08 -25.56 8.26
CA SER A 99 7.81 -26.83 8.18
C SER A 99 8.46 -27.04 6.82
N CYS A 100 7.80 -26.66 5.72
CA CYS A 100 8.36 -26.76 4.37
C CYS A 100 9.60 -25.88 4.26
N LEU A 101 9.50 -24.60 4.62
CA LEU A 101 10.61 -23.65 4.55
C LEU A 101 11.81 -24.09 5.39
N SER A 102 11.57 -24.70 6.56
CA SER A 102 12.65 -25.20 7.42
C SER A 102 13.35 -26.45 6.88
N LYS A 103 12.68 -27.26 6.04
CA LYS A 103 13.22 -28.54 5.53
C LYS A 103 13.86 -28.39 4.14
N GLU A 104 13.25 -27.58 3.29
CA GLU A 104 13.61 -27.48 1.87
C GLU A 104 14.67 -26.40 1.59
N LEU A 105 14.90 -25.47 2.52
CA LEU A 105 15.90 -24.41 2.37
C LEU A 105 17.20 -24.73 3.12
N PRO A 106 18.35 -24.20 2.67
CA PRO A 106 19.61 -24.35 3.40
C PRO A 106 19.52 -23.83 4.84
N ASP A 107 20.20 -24.49 5.78
CA ASP A 107 20.14 -24.22 7.23
C ASP A 107 20.32 -22.72 7.59
N ALA A 108 21.25 -22.04 6.91
CA ALA A 108 21.51 -20.62 7.13
C ALA A 108 20.29 -19.74 6.79
N VAL A 109 19.59 -20.06 5.70
CA VAL A 109 18.36 -19.37 5.28
C VAL A 109 17.23 -19.76 6.22
N ALA A 110 17.01 -21.06 6.45
CA ALA A 110 15.95 -21.57 7.33
C ALA A 110 16.01 -20.97 8.75
N THR A 111 17.20 -20.87 9.33
CA THR A 111 17.41 -20.24 10.65
C THR A 111 16.96 -18.78 10.66
N SER A 112 17.25 -18.03 9.58
CA SER A 112 16.84 -16.63 9.47
C SER A 112 15.31 -16.44 9.34
N LEU A 113 14.57 -17.49 8.98
CA LEU A 113 13.11 -17.46 8.84
C LEU A 113 12.36 -17.72 10.15
N SER A 114 13.04 -18.20 11.19
CA SER A 114 12.40 -18.53 12.47
C SER A 114 11.57 -17.38 13.06
N PRO A 115 12.05 -16.12 13.11
CA PRO A 115 11.26 -15.00 13.60
C PRO A 115 9.98 -14.74 12.77
N PHE A 116 10.04 -14.93 11.45
CA PHE A 116 8.89 -14.75 10.57
C PHE A 116 7.83 -15.83 10.79
N CYS A 117 8.27 -17.08 10.94
CA CYS A 117 7.38 -18.18 11.28
C CYS A 117 6.72 -18.00 12.66
N GLN A 118 7.46 -17.51 13.65
CA GLN A 118 6.92 -17.17 14.97
C GLN A 118 5.91 -16.04 14.90
N ALA A 119 6.19 -14.97 14.14
CA ALA A 119 5.26 -13.87 13.94
C ALA A 119 3.96 -14.34 13.26
N ALA A 120 4.06 -15.21 12.26
CA ALA A 120 2.91 -15.76 11.55
C ALA A 120 2.01 -16.63 12.45
N THR A 121 2.59 -17.49 13.27
CA THR A 121 1.81 -18.34 14.19
C THR A 121 1.19 -17.54 15.33
N ALA A 122 1.92 -16.55 15.86
CA ALA A 122 1.40 -15.64 16.89
C ALA A 122 0.20 -14.83 16.36
N ALA A 123 0.31 -14.28 15.16
CA ALA A 123 -0.73 -13.45 14.55
C ALA A 123 -2.04 -14.20 14.22
N ILE A 124 -2.00 -15.53 14.09
CA ILE A 124 -3.24 -16.33 13.99
C ILE A 124 -3.90 -16.50 15.35
N ALA A 125 -3.10 -16.73 16.39
CA ALA A 125 -3.57 -17.01 17.74
C ALA A 125 -4.12 -15.74 18.42
N ASP A 126 -3.49 -14.61 18.18
CA ASP A 126 -3.86 -13.28 18.68
C ASP A 126 -3.78 -12.30 17.51
N PRO A 127 -4.84 -12.17 16.70
CA PRO A 127 -4.83 -11.27 15.56
C PRO A 127 -4.72 -9.82 16.04
N PRO A 128 -3.89 -8.99 15.38
CA PRO A 128 -3.83 -7.57 15.69
C PRO A 128 -5.20 -6.92 15.46
N ASP A 129 -5.48 -5.83 16.19
CA ASP A 129 -6.70 -5.04 15.94
C ASP A 129 -6.74 -4.60 14.47
N HIS A 130 -7.81 -4.96 13.78
CA HIS A 130 -8.04 -4.61 12.38
C HIS A 130 -8.92 -3.35 12.26
N GLU A 131 -8.83 -2.65 11.12
CA GLU A 131 -9.61 -1.44 10.87
C GLU A 131 -11.13 -1.71 10.98
N HIS A 132 -11.80 -0.94 11.85
CA HIS A 132 -13.25 -1.00 12.02
C HIS A 132 -13.98 -0.52 10.75
N SER A 133 -15.11 -1.15 10.45
CA SER A 133 -15.92 -0.78 9.29
C SER A 133 -16.37 0.67 9.35
N LEU A 134 -16.26 1.37 8.21
CA LEU A 134 -16.83 2.71 8.05
C LEU A 134 -18.35 2.72 8.34
N MET A 135 -19.04 1.60 8.14
CA MET A 135 -20.49 1.50 8.38
C MET A 135 -20.85 1.66 9.86
N GLU A 136 -19.92 1.32 10.76
CA GLU A 136 -20.09 1.41 12.22
C GLU A 136 -19.76 2.81 12.76
N ALA A 137 -19.08 3.66 11.97
CA ALA A 137 -18.70 5.01 12.38
C ALA A 137 -19.90 5.98 12.43
N THR A 138 -20.06 6.67 13.56
CA THR A 138 -21.22 7.55 13.83
C THR A 138 -20.96 9.05 13.58
N ALA A 139 -19.72 9.44 13.22
CA ALA A 139 -19.39 10.84 12.96
C ALA A 139 -20.09 11.40 11.70
N GLN A 140 -20.37 12.70 11.68
CA GLN A 140 -21.04 13.35 10.54
C GLN A 140 -20.24 13.23 9.23
N SER A 141 -18.92 13.34 9.28
CA SER A 141 -18.03 13.09 8.13
C SER A 141 -18.15 11.66 7.59
N ALA A 142 -18.30 10.67 8.47
CA ALA A 142 -18.55 9.29 8.08
C ALA A 142 -19.87 9.12 7.32
N THR A 143 -20.86 10.00 7.54
CA THR A 143 -22.15 9.92 6.83
C THR A 143 -22.01 10.23 5.34
N LEU A 144 -21.29 11.30 4.96
CA LEU A 144 -21.09 11.63 3.54
C LEU A 144 -20.28 10.56 2.82
N SER A 145 -19.23 10.05 3.46
CA SER A 145 -18.41 8.96 2.91
C SER A 145 -19.23 7.69 2.65
N ARG A 146 -20.06 7.28 3.63
CA ARG A 146 -20.99 6.15 3.48
C ARG A 146 -21.98 6.36 2.34
N LEU A 147 -22.58 7.55 2.22
CA LEU A 147 -23.52 7.85 1.13
C LEU A 147 -22.84 7.76 -0.25
N VAL A 148 -21.63 8.33 -0.39
CA VAL A 148 -20.85 8.20 -1.63
C VAL A 148 -20.64 6.73 -1.97
N LEU A 149 -20.17 5.92 -1.02
CA LEU A 149 -19.94 4.49 -1.25
C LEU A 149 -21.24 3.73 -1.61
N LEU A 150 -22.35 4.00 -0.91
CA LEU A 150 -23.64 3.37 -1.18
C LEU A 150 -24.14 3.65 -2.60
N HIS A 151 -24.02 4.90 -3.07
CA HIS A 151 -24.38 5.24 -4.45
C HIS A 151 -23.49 4.52 -5.46
N LEU A 152 -22.18 4.43 -5.21
CA LEU A 152 -21.27 3.69 -6.10
C LEU A 152 -21.58 2.19 -6.14
N LEU A 153 -21.93 1.57 -5.01
CA LEU A 153 -22.37 0.17 -4.95
C LEU A 153 -23.68 -0.04 -5.74
N GLN A 154 -24.54 0.98 -5.82
CA GLN A 154 -25.74 0.99 -6.66
C GLN A 154 -25.49 1.41 -8.11
N ARG A 155 -24.22 1.60 -8.50
CA ARG A 155 -23.77 2.05 -9.83
C ARG A 155 -24.21 3.47 -10.20
N ASP A 156 -24.58 4.28 -9.22
CA ASP A 156 -24.97 5.68 -9.39
C ASP A 156 -23.76 6.61 -9.17
N GLN A 157 -22.90 6.68 -10.19
CA GLN A 157 -21.71 7.53 -10.14
C GLN A 157 -22.06 9.02 -10.07
N GLU A 158 -23.18 9.44 -10.67
CA GLU A 158 -23.59 10.85 -10.69
C GLU A 158 -24.01 11.32 -9.30
N ALA A 159 -24.83 10.55 -8.58
CA ALA A 159 -25.21 10.88 -7.20
C ALA A 159 -23.99 10.87 -6.26
N ALA A 160 -23.09 9.89 -6.39
CA ALA A 160 -21.85 9.82 -5.64
C ALA A 160 -20.99 11.08 -5.86
N ALA A 161 -20.83 11.51 -7.12
CA ALA A 161 -20.10 12.73 -7.47
C ALA A 161 -20.76 13.99 -6.91
N SER A 162 -22.09 14.08 -6.99
CA SER A 162 -22.85 15.24 -6.49
C SER A 162 -22.60 15.49 -5.01
N ILE A 163 -22.57 14.44 -4.18
CA ILE A 163 -22.31 14.56 -2.74
C ILE A 163 -20.95 15.22 -2.47
N ALA A 164 -19.89 14.77 -3.14
CA ALA A 164 -18.55 15.32 -2.93
C ALA A 164 -18.43 16.76 -3.46
N VAL A 165 -19.06 17.05 -4.60
CA VAL A 165 -19.09 18.39 -5.19
C VAL A 165 -19.90 19.37 -4.34
N GLU A 166 -21.03 18.93 -3.77
CA GLU A 166 -21.83 19.73 -2.86
C GLU A 166 -21.10 20.03 -1.55
N ALA A 167 -20.36 19.06 -1.00
CA ALA A 167 -19.51 19.31 0.17
C ALA A 167 -18.47 20.41 -0.11
N LEU A 168 -17.82 20.37 -1.28
CA LEU A 168 -16.88 21.39 -1.72
C LEU A 168 -17.56 22.76 -1.90
N ARG A 169 -18.71 22.81 -2.57
CA ARG A 169 -19.51 24.05 -2.75
C ARG A 169 -20.03 24.62 -1.43
N GLY A 170 -20.29 23.75 -0.46
CA GLY A 170 -20.66 24.10 0.92
C GLY A 170 -19.52 24.68 1.74
N GLY A 171 -18.33 24.84 1.17
CA GLY A 171 -17.17 25.47 1.81
C GLY A 171 -16.22 24.49 2.51
N MET A 172 -16.43 23.17 2.38
CA MET A 172 -15.44 22.20 2.84
C MET A 172 -14.19 22.30 1.95
N PRO A 173 -12.98 22.47 2.50
CA PRO A 173 -11.77 22.56 1.69
C PRO A 173 -11.50 21.22 0.98
N LEU A 174 -10.90 21.28 -0.22
CA LEU A 174 -10.63 20.10 -1.07
C LEU A 174 -9.93 18.97 -0.30
N ILE A 175 -8.91 19.30 0.48
CA ILE A 175 -8.17 18.35 1.31
C ILE A 175 -9.08 17.62 2.31
N ALA A 176 -10.05 18.31 2.91
CA ALA A 176 -11.00 17.70 3.84
C ALA A 176 -12.04 16.83 3.11
N VAL A 177 -12.46 17.19 1.89
CA VAL A 177 -13.32 16.32 1.06
C VAL A 177 -12.57 15.02 0.77
N TYR A 178 -11.30 15.10 0.38
CA TYR A 178 -10.47 13.93 0.14
C TYR A 178 -10.29 13.06 1.40
N GLU A 179 -9.84 13.64 2.52
CA GLU A 179 -9.54 12.87 3.74
C GLU A 179 -10.78 12.33 4.44
N ARG A 180 -11.92 13.01 4.37
CA ARG A 180 -13.11 12.69 5.18
C ARG A 180 -14.23 12.01 4.40
N ILE A 181 -14.21 12.08 3.08
CA ILE A 181 -15.26 11.51 2.22
C ILE A 181 -14.66 10.46 1.28
N ILE A 182 -13.68 10.83 0.47
CA ILE A 182 -13.16 9.96 -0.60
C ILE A 182 -12.27 8.84 -0.04
N ALA A 183 -11.25 9.18 0.75
CA ALA A 183 -10.32 8.20 1.29
C ALA A 183 -11.02 7.14 2.18
N PRO A 184 -11.93 7.49 3.11
CA PRO A 184 -12.60 6.47 3.92
C PRO A 184 -13.49 5.53 3.11
N ALA A 185 -14.11 6.02 2.03
CA ALA A 185 -14.92 5.18 1.13
C ALA A 185 -14.05 4.20 0.31
N LEU A 186 -12.84 4.63 -0.08
CA LEU A 186 -11.84 3.77 -0.74
C LEU A 186 -11.33 2.68 0.21
N TYR A 187 -11.04 3.02 1.46
CA TYR A 187 -10.65 2.03 2.47
C TYR A 187 -11.77 1.02 2.73
N GLU A 188 -13.01 1.49 2.87
CA GLU A 188 -14.15 0.61 3.15
C GLU A 188 -14.45 -0.34 2.00
N ILE A 189 -14.43 0.11 0.73
CA ILE A 189 -14.65 -0.84 -0.39
C ILE A 189 -13.52 -1.88 -0.48
N GLY A 190 -12.28 -1.49 -0.14
CA GLY A 190 -11.16 -2.42 0.00
C GLY A 190 -11.40 -3.46 1.10
N ARG A 191 -11.88 -3.02 2.28
CA ARG A 191 -12.27 -3.90 3.40
C ARG A 191 -13.41 -4.83 2.99
N MET A 192 -14.48 -4.31 2.37
CA MET A 192 -15.61 -5.11 1.92
C MET A 192 -15.19 -6.18 0.91
N TRP A 193 -14.33 -5.85 -0.04
CA TRP A 193 -13.76 -6.82 -0.98
C TRP A 193 -12.95 -7.91 -0.25
N HIS A 194 -12.09 -7.48 0.67
CA HIS A 194 -11.27 -8.36 1.50
C HIS A 194 -12.14 -9.36 2.30
N MET A 195 -13.21 -8.86 2.92
CA MET A 195 -14.17 -9.62 3.73
C MET A 195 -15.23 -10.38 2.91
N GLN A 196 -15.15 -10.39 1.57
CA GLN A 196 -16.15 -10.99 0.68
C GLN A 196 -17.57 -10.39 0.79
N GLU A 197 -17.69 -9.19 1.34
CA GLU A 197 -18.93 -8.40 1.36
C GLU A 197 -19.18 -7.69 0.01
N ALA A 198 -18.11 -7.49 -0.78
CA ALA A 198 -18.16 -6.96 -2.13
C ALA A 198 -17.35 -7.83 -3.10
N SER A 199 -17.76 -7.90 -4.36
CA SER A 199 -16.97 -8.58 -5.39
C SER A 199 -15.81 -7.72 -5.87
N ILE A 200 -14.82 -8.34 -6.53
CA ILE A 200 -13.75 -7.58 -7.20
C ILE A 200 -14.30 -6.62 -8.28
N ALA A 201 -15.43 -6.96 -8.91
CA ALA A 201 -16.09 -6.09 -9.87
C ALA A 201 -16.73 -4.86 -9.21
N ASP A 202 -17.19 -4.99 -7.96
CA ASP A 202 -17.68 -3.86 -7.17
C ASP A 202 -16.52 -2.93 -6.79
N GLU A 203 -15.42 -3.49 -6.28
CA GLU A 203 -14.21 -2.72 -5.94
C GLU A 203 -13.66 -1.97 -7.16
N HIS A 204 -13.42 -2.66 -8.28
CA HIS A 204 -12.87 -2.03 -9.49
C HIS A 204 -13.75 -0.89 -10.01
N PHE A 205 -15.07 -1.09 -10.01
CA PHE A 205 -15.99 -0.01 -10.41
C PHE A 205 -15.93 1.16 -9.45
N CYS A 206 -15.99 0.92 -8.13
CA CYS A 206 -15.97 1.99 -7.14
C CYS A 206 -14.65 2.78 -7.21
N SER A 207 -13.52 2.10 -7.29
CA SER A 207 -12.19 2.73 -7.42
C SER A 207 -12.06 3.52 -8.73
N ALA A 208 -12.56 3.00 -9.85
CA ALA A 208 -12.57 3.73 -11.12
C ALA A 208 -13.46 4.97 -11.09
N ALA A 209 -14.67 4.86 -10.50
CA ALA A 209 -15.58 5.98 -10.32
C ALA A 209 -14.98 7.05 -9.40
N MET A 210 -14.33 6.65 -8.30
CA MET A 210 -13.63 7.56 -7.40
C MET A 210 -12.48 8.30 -8.09
N ARG A 211 -11.71 7.64 -8.96
CA ARG A 211 -10.67 8.32 -9.78
C ARG A 211 -11.27 9.43 -10.65
N SER A 212 -12.45 9.17 -11.23
CA SER A 212 -13.19 10.17 -12.02
C SER A 212 -13.69 11.33 -11.14
N ILE A 213 -14.25 11.03 -9.97
CA ILE A 213 -14.72 12.03 -8.99
C ILE A 213 -13.57 12.93 -8.51
N VAL A 214 -12.42 12.36 -8.13
CA VAL A 214 -11.21 13.11 -7.73
C VAL A 214 -10.77 14.06 -8.84
N THR A 215 -10.75 13.59 -10.10
CA THR A 215 -10.41 14.44 -11.25
C THR A 215 -11.39 15.62 -11.40
N GLN A 216 -12.69 15.38 -11.21
CA GLN A 216 -13.70 16.43 -11.27
C GLN A 216 -13.60 17.44 -10.12
N LEU A 217 -13.35 16.95 -8.90
CA LEU A 217 -13.17 17.79 -7.70
C LEU A 217 -11.99 18.73 -7.88
N ARG A 218 -10.83 18.21 -8.32
CA ARG A 218 -9.65 19.03 -8.59
C ARG A 218 -9.94 20.12 -9.61
N ALA A 219 -10.60 19.78 -10.73
CA ALA A 219 -10.94 20.75 -11.78
C ALA A 219 -11.93 21.84 -11.31
N SER A 220 -12.64 21.61 -10.21
CA SER A 220 -13.60 22.57 -9.64
C SER A 220 -12.96 23.61 -8.71
N VAL A 221 -11.65 23.51 -8.45
CA VAL A 221 -10.90 24.42 -7.57
C VAL A 221 -9.79 25.11 -8.35
N GLN A 222 -9.69 26.43 -8.24
CA GLN A 222 -8.58 27.18 -8.81
C GLN A 222 -7.35 27.05 -7.91
N ALA A 223 -6.23 26.57 -8.47
CA ALA A 223 -4.95 26.57 -7.76
C ALA A 223 -4.32 27.98 -7.70
N PRO A 224 -3.54 28.28 -6.65
CA PRO A 224 -2.72 29.48 -6.61
C PRO A 224 -1.65 29.44 -7.70
N PRO A 225 -1.05 30.60 -8.06
CA PRO A 225 0.13 30.63 -8.91
C PRO A 225 1.27 29.78 -8.31
N ALA A 226 2.01 29.09 -9.17
CA ALA A 226 3.17 28.32 -8.74
C ALA A 226 4.22 29.23 -8.09
N ASP A 227 4.77 28.80 -6.95
CA ASP A 227 5.73 29.56 -6.16
C ASP A 227 7.20 29.24 -6.46
N GLY A 228 7.44 28.35 -7.43
CA GLY A 228 8.77 27.89 -7.85
C GLY A 228 9.18 26.53 -7.27
N ARG A 229 8.49 26.03 -6.24
CA ARG A 229 8.69 24.64 -5.78
C ARG A 229 8.11 23.67 -6.80
N ARG A 230 8.77 22.51 -6.96
CA ARG A 230 8.41 21.50 -7.98
C ARG A 230 8.53 20.10 -7.39
N VAL A 231 7.52 19.27 -7.59
CA VAL A 231 7.44 17.91 -7.04
C VAL A 231 7.08 16.90 -8.11
N LEU A 232 7.73 15.73 -8.07
CA LEU A 232 7.37 14.56 -8.86
C LEU A 232 6.56 13.61 -7.98
N CYS A 233 5.34 13.28 -8.41
CA CYS A 233 4.42 12.40 -7.71
C CYS A 233 4.21 11.10 -8.50
N CYS A 234 4.39 9.94 -7.86
CA CYS A 234 4.15 8.64 -8.50
C CYS A 234 3.81 7.54 -7.50
N THR A 235 3.28 6.42 -7.98
CA THR A 235 3.38 5.18 -7.21
C THR A 235 4.63 4.41 -7.63
N VAL A 236 5.22 3.69 -6.69
CA VAL A 236 6.37 2.81 -6.96
C VAL A 236 6.00 1.66 -7.91
N GLY A 237 7.02 1.02 -8.48
CA GLY A 237 6.86 -0.15 -9.34
C GLY A 237 6.02 -1.26 -8.70
N GLY A 238 5.17 -1.91 -9.49
CA GLY A 238 4.24 -2.94 -9.06
C GLY A 238 3.01 -2.43 -8.29
N ASN A 239 2.96 -1.16 -7.87
CA ASN A 239 1.79 -0.58 -7.22
C ASN A 239 0.84 0.05 -8.25
N PHE A 240 -0.41 -0.40 -8.30
CA PHE A 240 -1.42 0.14 -9.23
C PHE A 240 -2.41 1.11 -8.57
N HIS A 241 -2.31 1.30 -7.25
CA HIS A 241 -3.23 2.13 -6.47
C HIS A 241 -2.77 3.59 -6.47
N ASP A 242 -3.25 4.37 -7.44
CA ASP A 242 -2.79 5.73 -7.71
C ASP A 242 -3.69 6.84 -7.13
N VAL A 243 -4.91 6.52 -6.70
CA VAL A 243 -5.87 7.54 -6.24
C VAL A 243 -5.34 8.33 -5.04
N GLY A 244 -4.68 7.66 -4.09
CA GLY A 244 -4.07 8.30 -2.92
C GLY A 244 -3.00 9.32 -3.29
N ILE A 245 -2.02 8.92 -4.11
CA ILE A 245 -0.95 9.83 -4.56
C ILE A 245 -1.48 10.91 -5.51
N ARG A 246 -2.55 10.65 -6.26
CA ARG A 246 -3.22 11.69 -7.04
C ARG A 246 -3.81 12.77 -6.14
N MET A 247 -4.43 12.39 -5.02
CA MET A 247 -4.92 13.36 -4.03
C MET A 247 -3.77 14.14 -3.39
N VAL A 248 -2.60 13.52 -3.14
CA VAL A 248 -1.38 14.23 -2.68
C VAL A 248 -0.92 15.26 -3.72
N ALA A 249 -0.83 14.84 -4.98
CA ALA A 249 -0.47 15.72 -6.10
C ALA A 249 -1.40 16.95 -6.17
N ASP A 250 -2.72 16.71 -6.10
CA ASP A 250 -3.72 17.77 -6.11
C ASP A 250 -3.54 18.76 -4.94
N VAL A 251 -3.30 18.29 -3.71
CA VAL A 251 -3.16 19.19 -2.54
C VAL A 251 -1.83 19.92 -2.49
N LEU A 252 -0.74 19.34 -3.02
CA LEU A 252 0.54 20.04 -3.19
C LEU A 252 0.44 21.13 -4.25
N GLU A 253 -0.30 20.88 -5.34
CA GLU A 253 -0.59 21.93 -6.33
C GLU A 253 -1.39 23.08 -5.70
N MET A 254 -2.35 22.76 -4.82
CA MET A 254 -3.09 23.75 -4.03
C MET A 254 -2.23 24.49 -3.00
N ASP A 255 -1.09 23.94 -2.60
CA ASP A 255 -0.06 24.59 -1.77
C ASP A 255 0.91 25.45 -2.58
N GLY A 256 0.74 25.55 -3.91
CA GLY A 256 1.57 26.40 -4.79
C GLY A 256 2.71 25.66 -5.48
N TRP A 257 2.79 24.34 -5.37
CA TRP A 257 3.80 23.57 -6.07
C TRP A 257 3.46 23.41 -7.56
N THR A 258 4.49 23.39 -8.40
CA THR A 258 4.38 22.79 -9.73
C THR A 258 4.47 21.27 -9.59
N VAL A 259 3.42 20.56 -9.97
CA VAL A 259 3.32 19.11 -9.76
C VAL A 259 3.43 18.36 -11.08
N GLU A 260 4.31 17.36 -11.11
CA GLU A 260 4.38 16.38 -12.19
C GLU A 260 3.93 15.02 -11.68
N PHE A 261 2.75 14.56 -12.12
CA PHE A 261 2.16 13.29 -11.69
C PHE A 261 2.36 12.22 -12.76
N LEU A 262 3.21 11.22 -12.48
CA LEU A 262 3.55 10.14 -13.42
C LEU A 262 2.55 8.98 -13.41
N GLY A 263 1.63 8.96 -12.44
CA GLY A 263 0.63 7.89 -12.33
C GLY A 263 1.13 6.66 -11.57
N ALA A 264 0.62 5.51 -12.01
CA ALA A 264 0.79 4.23 -11.34
C ALA A 264 1.98 3.40 -11.88
N ASN A 265 2.47 2.44 -11.09
CA ASN A 265 3.43 1.43 -11.49
C ASN A 265 4.70 1.99 -12.16
N VAL A 266 5.32 3.02 -11.56
CA VAL A 266 6.49 3.69 -12.15
C VAL A 266 7.78 3.01 -11.68
N PRO A 267 8.61 2.44 -12.58
CA PRO A 267 9.89 1.86 -12.21
C PRO A 267 10.84 2.90 -11.61
N ALA A 268 11.64 2.49 -10.62
CA ALA A 268 12.59 3.37 -9.93
C ALA A 268 13.53 4.13 -10.90
N HIS A 269 14.05 3.45 -11.92
CA HIS A 269 14.95 4.07 -12.89
C HIS A 269 14.28 5.19 -13.71
N GLU A 270 13.00 5.05 -14.06
CA GLU A 270 12.25 6.09 -14.81
C GLU A 270 12.03 7.35 -13.95
N VAL A 271 11.78 7.16 -12.65
CA VAL A 271 11.68 8.29 -11.70
C VAL A 271 13.01 9.04 -11.64
N VAL A 272 14.13 8.32 -11.48
CA VAL A 272 15.45 8.94 -11.40
C VAL A 272 15.85 9.62 -12.72
N MET A 273 15.56 9.02 -13.87
CA MET A 273 15.84 9.65 -15.16
C MET A 273 15.05 10.94 -15.36
N SER A 274 13.78 10.98 -14.91
CA SER A 274 12.98 12.22 -14.93
C SER A 274 13.62 13.35 -14.12
N ILE A 275 14.26 13.01 -12.99
CA ILE A 275 14.99 13.96 -12.15
C ILE A 275 16.26 14.44 -12.85
N VAL A 276 17.09 13.50 -13.35
CA VAL A 276 18.36 13.79 -14.04
C VAL A 276 18.13 14.67 -15.27
N ASP A 277 17.15 14.34 -16.12
CA ASP A 277 16.83 15.07 -17.34
C ASP A 277 16.39 16.52 -17.07
N SER A 278 15.82 16.77 -15.89
CA SER A 278 15.33 18.08 -15.48
C SER A 278 16.35 18.89 -14.68
N ALA A 279 17.43 18.27 -14.18
CA ALA A 279 18.37 18.88 -13.24
C ALA A 279 19.22 20.01 -13.86
N SER A 280 19.42 20.00 -15.18
CA SER A 280 20.25 21.01 -15.88
C SER A 280 19.59 22.39 -16.02
N ASP A 281 18.27 22.50 -15.84
CA ASP A 281 17.54 23.76 -15.81
C ASP A 281 16.93 23.94 -14.42
N GLU A 282 17.45 24.91 -13.65
CA GLU A 282 16.98 25.20 -12.28
C GLU A 282 15.46 25.43 -12.20
N ARG A 283 14.82 25.89 -13.29
CA ARG A 283 13.36 26.08 -13.34
C ARG A 283 12.58 24.78 -13.51
N ARG A 284 13.25 23.70 -13.91
CA ARG A 284 12.67 22.36 -14.13
C ARG A 284 13.10 21.36 -13.06
N ALA A 285 14.17 21.64 -12.32
CA ALA A 285 14.65 20.79 -11.24
C ALA A 285 13.53 20.45 -10.24
N PHE A 286 13.47 19.19 -9.83
CA PHE A 286 12.55 18.75 -8.78
C PHE A 286 13.16 19.01 -7.42
N HIS A 287 12.34 19.52 -6.51
CA HIS A 287 12.73 19.81 -5.14
C HIS A 287 12.24 18.71 -4.17
N LEU A 288 11.34 17.85 -4.62
CA LEU A 288 10.75 16.77 -3.84
C LEU A 288 10.32 15.63 -4.76
N VAL A 289 10.48 14.39 -4.30
CA VAL A 289 9.78 13.22 -4.83
C VAL A 289 8.75 12.77 -3.79
N ALA A 290 7.48 12.69 -4.18
CA ALA A 290 6.41 12.10 -3.38
C ALA A 290 6.03 10.75 -4.00
N ALA A 291 6.30 9.66 -3.28
CA ALA A 291 6.02 8.31 -3.75
C ALA A 291 4.96 7.63 -2.88
N SER A 292 4.18 6.72 -3.46
CA SER A 292 3.24 5.88 -2.71
C SER A 292 3.41 4.39 -2.97
N ALA A 293 3.35 3.61 -1.89
CA ALA A 293 3.21 2.16 -1.90
C ALA A 293 2.02 1.77 -1.02
N SER A 294 1.09 0.97 -1.54
CA SER A 294 -0.16 0.69 -0.84
C SER A 294 -0.18 -0.67 -0.13
N THR A 295 0.68 -1.60 -0.54
CA THR A 295 0.73 -2.97 -0.01
C THR A 295 2.16 -3.38 0.32
N LEU A 296 2.31 -4.44 1.12
CA LEU A 296 3.61 -5.02 1.45
C LEU A 296 4.39 -5.47 0.19
N LEU A 297 3.69 -5.91 -0.85
CA LEU A 297 4.29 -6.30 -2.15
C LEU A 297 4.99 -5.17 -2.89
N SER A 298 4.77 -3.92 -2.48
CA SER A 298 5.37 -2.75 -3.12
C SER A 298 6.52 -2.14 -2.30
N VAL A 299 6.84 -2.71 -1.13
CA VAL A 299 7.89 -2.16 -0.23
C VAL A 299 9.27 -2.28 -0.86
N ARG A 300 9.62 -3.41 -1.50
CA ARG A 300 10.90 -3.51 -2.20
C ARG A 300 11.03 -2.52 -3.34
N ALA A 301 9.96 -2.26 -4.10
CA ALA A 301 10.02 -1.24 -5.15
C ALA A 301 10.24 0.17 -4.59
N ALA A 302 9.75 0.46 -3.39
CA ALA A 302 10.08 1.70 -2.67
C ALA A 302 11.54 1.76 -2.21
N MET A 303 12.09 0.63 -1.74
CA MET A 303 13.53 0.52 -1.44
C MET A 303 14.37 0.73 -2.69
N ASP A 304 13.99 0.11 -3.81
CA ASP A 304 14.69 0.24 -5.09
C ASP A 304 14.67 1.70 -5.57
N LEU A 305 13.58 2.44 -5.34
CA LEU A 305 13.51 3.86 -5.61
C LEU A 305 14.48 4.67 -4.73
N ALA A 306 14.49 4.42 -3.41
CA ALA A 306 15.41 5.10 -2.50
C ALA A 306 16.89 4.81 -2.85
N ASP A 307 17.23 3.55 -3.11
CA ASP A 307 18.56 3.13 -3.54
C ASP A 307 18.95 3.79 -4.88
N ALA A 308 18.03 3.83 -5.84
CA ALA A 308 18.26 4.48 -7.13
C ALA A 308 18.46 5.99 -6.98
N MET A 309 17.67 6.69 -6.15
CA MET A 309 17.87 8.12 -5.90
C MET A 309 19.24 8.39 -5.26
N ASN A 310 19.65 7.57 -4.29
CA ASN A 310 20.96 7.69 -3.64
C ASN A 310 22.14 7.42 -4.59
N ALA A 311 21.95 6.64 -5.65
CA ALA A 311 23.01 6.27 -6.58
C ALA A 311 23.34 7.36 -7.61
N TYR A 312 22.47 8.35 -7.81
CA TYR A 312 22.61 9.39 -8.84
C TYR A 312 22.83 10.76 -8.18
N PRO A 313 23.93 11.48 -8.48
CA PRO A 313 24.25 12.76 -7.84
C PRO A 313 23.14 13.82 -7.93
N GLU A 314 22.43 13.87 -9.06
CA GLU A 314 21.35 14.82 -9.31
C GLU A 314 20.07 14.52 -8.51
N ALA A 315 19.90 13.27 -8.07
CA ALA A 315 18.73 12.82 -7.30
C ALA A 315 19.02 12.63 -5.81
N HIS A 316 20.28 12.42 -5.43
CA HIS A 316 20.70 12.13 -4.06
C HIS A 316 20.23 13.19 -3.05
N ASP A 317 20.26 14.46 -3.43
CA ASP A 317 19.89 15.57 -2.55
C ASP A 317 18.40 15.94 -2.63
N VAL A 318 17.62 15.27 -3.50
CA VAL A 318 16.17 15.48 -3.60
C VAL A 318 15.48 14.63 -2.53
N PRO A 319 14.75 15.24 -1.57
CA PRO A 319 14.04 14.49 -0.55
C PRO A 319 13.02 13.50 -1.13
N LEU A 320 12.97 12.30 -0.56
CA LEU A 320 11.93 11.30 -0.81
C LEU A 320 10.91 11.33 0.33
N LEU A 321 9.71 11.82 0.04
CA LEU A 321 8.53 11.69 0.88
C LEU A 321 7.76 10.44 0.45
N ILE A 322 7.54 9.50 1.38
CA ILE A 322 6.80 8.27 1.08
C ILE A 322 5.56 8.09 1.94
N GLY A 323 4.52 7.50 1.36
CA GLY A 323 3.30 7.16 2.10
C GLY A 323 2.50 6.05 1.45
N GLY A 324 1.26 5.89 1.89
CA GLY A 324 0.35 4.83 1.46
C GLY A 324 0.15 3.78 2.54
N GLY A 325 -0.86 2.92 2.35
CA GLY A 325 -1.38 2.05 3.40
C GLY A 325 -0.33 1.25 4.16
N VAL A 326 0.68 0.70 3.46
CA VAL A 326 1.75 -0.07 4.11
C VAL A 326 2.63 0.77 5.03
N PHE A 327 2.89 2.04 4.72
CA PHE A 327 3.68 2.92 5.58
C PHE A 327 2.85 3.48 6.74
N ASN A 328 1.55 3.70 6.52
CA ASN A 328 0.63 4.13 7.56
C ASN A 328 0.45 3.06 8.65
N ALA A 329 0.45 1.79 8.25
CA ALA A 329 0.25 0.67 9.17
C ALA A 329 1.54 0.24 9.89
N ASN A 330 2.72 0.77 9.52
CA ASN A 330 4.00 0.25 9.97
C ASN A 330 5.01 1.34 10.30
N ASP A 331 5.07 1.71 11.58
CA ASP A 331 6.01 2.68 12.11
C ASP A 331 7.47 2.28 11.84
N GLY A 332 8.30 3.27 11.51
CA GLY A 332 9.73 3.07 11.26
C GLY A 332 10.05 2.42 9.90
N LEU A 333 9.05 2.07 9.08
CA LEU A 333 9.29 1.42 7.80
C LEU A 333 9.91 2.38 6.78
N ALA A 334 9.46 3.64 6.75
CA ALA A 334 9.99 4.65 5.84
C ALA A 334 11.49 4.93 6.08
N GLU A 335 11.88 5.03 7.35
CA GLU A 335 13.28 5.19 7.77
C GLU A 335 14.09 3.95 7.42
N ALA A 336 13.54 2.75 7.61
CA ALA A 336 14.22 1.50 7.32
C ALA A 336 14.57 1.33 5.83
N ILE A 337 13.73 1.87 4.94
CA ILE A 337 13.97 1.83 3.49
C ILE A 337 14.80 3.02 2.97
N GLY A 338 15.17 3.97 3.84
CA GLY A 338 15.97 5.14 3.46
C GLY A 338 15.18 6.30 2.85
N ALA A 339 13.86 6.37 3.06
CA ALA A 339 13.09 7.56 2.70
C ALA A 339 13.47 8.76 3.62
N THR A 340 13.39 9.97 3.09
CA THR A 340 13.71 11.20 3.85
C THR A 340 12.64 11.51 4.89
N ALA A 341 11.37 11.25 4.57
CA ALA A 341 10.25 11.37 5.50
C ALA A 341 9.06 10.51 5.05
N SER A 342 8.10 10.31 5.95
CA SER A 342 6.80 9.74 5.65
C SER A 342 5.66 10.69 5.94
N ALA A 343 4.49 10.40 5.37
CA ALA A 343 3.23 11.04 5.71
C ALA A 343 2.07 10.02 5.68
N GLY A 344 1.26 10.01 6.73
CA GLY A 344 0.09 9.15 6.91
C GLY A 344 -1.22 9.73 6.39
N SER A 345 -1.25 11.04 6.13
CA SER A 345 -2.43 11.76 5.64
C SER A 345 -2.05 12.82 4.59
N LEU A 346 -3.06 13.37 3.90
CA LEU A 346 -2.82 14.44 2.92
C LEU A 346 -2.34 15.71 3.61
N SER A 347 -2.93 16.04 4.76
CA SER A 347 -2.56 17.19 5.59
C SER A 347 -1.12 17.08 6.09
N GLU A 348 -0.73 15.88 6.51
CA GLU A 348 0.66 15.61 6.91
C GLU A 348 1.61 15.69 5.71
N ALA A 349 1.22 15.18 4.53
CA ALA A 349 2.06 15.25 3.33
C ALA A 349 2.39 16.70 2.95
N VAL A 350 1.40 17.61 3.01
CA VAL A 350 1.62 19.05 2.79
C VAL A 350 2.55 19.64 3.86
N ALA A 351 2.32 19.34 5.14
CA ALA A 351 3.13 19.85 6.25
C ALA A 351 4.59 19.37 6.17
N VAL A 352 4.81 18.10 5.84
CA VAL A 352 6.13 17.50 5.68
C VAL A 352 6.83 18.06 4.45
N ALA A 353 6.13 18.19 3.31
CA ALA A 353 6.68 18.82 2.11
C ALA A 353 7.14 20.27 2.39
N ALA A 354 6.33 21.06 3.10
CA ALA A 354 6.70 22.43 3.48
C ALA A 354 7.89 22.50 4.45
N ARG A 355 8.07 21.48 5.31
CA ARG A 355 9.22 21.37 6.21
C ARG A 355 10.51 21.00 5.45
N LEU A 356 10.41 20.06 4.52
CA LEU A 356 11.55 19.61 3.69
C LEU A 356 11.97 20.68 2.69
N VAL A 357 10.99 21.35 2.07
CA VAL A 357 11.19 22.39 1.06
C VAL A 357 10.32 23.61 1.41
N PRO A 358 10.86 24.55 2.19
CA PRO A 358 10.16 25.77 2.55
C PRO A 358 9.82 26.62 1.32
N ALA A 359 8.64 27.26 1.33
CA ALA A 359 8.27 28.21 0.29
C ALA A 359 9.29 29.37 0.21
N PRO A 360 9.59 29.89 -0.99
CA PRO A 360 10.49 31.03 -1.13
C PRO A 360 10.05 32.22 -0.28
N GLY A 361 10.97 32.76 0.53
CA GLY A 361 10.69 33.86 1.46
C GLY A 361 10.09 33.45 2.81
N ALA A 362 9.83 32.15 3.06
CA ALA A 362 9.50 31.66 4.39
C ALA A 362 10.72 31.75 5.32
N LEU A 363 10.56 32.40 6.47
CA LEU A 363 11.60 32.44 7.51
C LEU A 363 11.84 31.02 8.01
N LYS A 364 13.10 30.54 7.98
CA LYS A 364 13.46 29.26 8.63
C LYS A 364 13.05 29.34 10.11
N PRO A 365 12.34 28.33 10.67
CA PRO A 365 12.08 28.29 12.09
C PRO A 365 13.42 28.33 12.83
N ARG A 366 13.51 29.23 13.82
CA ARG A 366 14.72 29.49 14.61
C ARG A 366 15.09 28.32 15.52
#